data_AF-A0A1F9N1M5-F1
#
_entry.id   AF-A0A1F9N1M5-F1
#
_cell.length_a   1.000
_cell.length_b   1.000
_cell.length_c   1.000
_cell.angle_alpha   90.00
_cell.angle_beta   90.00
_cell.angle_gamma   90.00
#
_symmetry.space_group_name_H-M   'P 1'
#
loop_
_entity.id
_entity.type
_entity.pdbx_description
1 polymer ?
#
loop_
_entity_poly.entity_id
_entity_poly.type
_entity_poly.pdbx_seq_one_letter_code
_entity_poly.pdbx_strand_id
1 'polypeptide(L)'
;MSSDESILTHPLSRLIYYLLLSTIPFYYWRQAFPVVPFDWFLAFILMIIILIHLVITKRLPEAFFNNLNIWFILFFLINLISSLFSEYRDFALSELFVLFQGYVFIIINLFFLDRKSLAGGLPMALGLSIGLNSLIASLGYFFGMTYMNTWEGHFRTLGVTLGSNTLSLMCVFIIPILVYAMINAKSAGSFFSYMFLVFINVCGLVSSESRGGFLHLLIISMMMVFFNRQRFQPRFFGIAISFLAFAVLVVGVAIPDSYFERQKTLLSEEQDTSFRRRAAYIKVGLDSFMENPIFGKGTGTFPKIWVKSKEVLYFKITERPTHNTYLDVLVSTGIIGLLIFLGLMFQVFKDISRSIQLFDIMGDDEYKTISISYMLAFLITCSYGLIKNLLDFKLFILVISLSQVIYLLSMREKGKSYELD
;
A
#
# COMPACT_ATOMS: atom_id res chain seq x y z
N MET A 1 21.80 -1.18 36.89
CA MET A 1 20.95 -1.61 35.76
C MET A 1 20.43 -0.35 35.09
N SER A 2 21.15 0.14 34.09
CA SER A 2 20.90 1.44 33.46
C SER A 2 19.68 1.39 32.56
N SER A 3 18.78 2.35 32.78
CA SER A 3 17.80 2.91 31.83
C SER A 3 18.16 2.70 30.36
N ASP A 4 17.25 2.12 29.56
CA ASP A 4 16.99 2.47 28.13
C ASP A 4 16.42 1.35 27.24
N GLU A 5 15.80 0.29 27.79
CA GLU A 5 14.84 -0.47 26.98
C GLU A 5 13.42 0.05 27.24
N SER A 6 13.02 1.03 26.42
CA SER A 6 11.61 1.38 26.28
C SER A 6 10.81 0.10 25.99
N ILE A 7 9.66 -0.09 26.62
CA ILE A 7 8.76 -1.23 26.34
C ILE A 7 8.44 -1.37 24.83
N LEU A 8 8.59 -0.29 24.05
CA LEU A 8 8.46 -0.26 22.60
C LEU A 8 9.64 -0.94 21.87
N THR A 9 10.86 -0.84 22.42
CA THR A 9 12.07 -1.44 21.84
C THR A 9 12.27 -2.90 22.26
N HIS A 10 11.52 -3.38 23.24
CA HIS A 10 11.58 -4.75 23.72
C HIS A 10 11.36 -5.76 22.55
N PRO A 11 12.14 -6.86 22.46
CA PRO A 11 12.06 -7.81 21.35
C PRO A 11 10.66 -8.39 21.10
N LEU A 12 9.91 -8.68 22.16
CA LEU A 12 8.53 -9.18 22.05
C LEU A 12 7.60 -8.15 21.38
N SER A 13 7.69 -6.88 21.79
CA SER A 13 6.88 -5.80 21.22
C SER A 13 7.18 -5.60 19.73
N ARG A 14 8.47 -5.67 19.37
CA ARG A 14 8.92 -5.64 17.96
C ARG A 14 8.41 -6.84 17.17
N LEU A 15 8.47 -8.04 17.74
CA LEU A 15 7.96 -9.25 17.10
C LEU A 15 6.46 -9.14 16.81
N ILE A 16 5.66 -8.67 17.77
CA ILE A 16 4.22 -8.47 17.59
C ILE A 16 3.94 -7.44 16.50
N TYR A 17 4.71 -6.34 16.46
CA TYR A 17 4.59 -5.33 15.42
C TYR A 17 4.89 -5.89 14.02
N TYR A 18 6.01 -6.59 13.84
CA TYR A 18 6.33 -7.21 12.55
C TYR A 18 5.38 -8.34 12.17
N LEU A 19 4.82 -9.05 13.15
CA LEU A 19 3.75 -10.02 12.90
C LEU A 19 2.49 -9.32 12.38
N LEU A 20 2.07 -8.20 12.97
CA LEU A 20 0.94 -7.40 12.48
C LEU A 20 1.15 -7.02 11.01
N LEU A 21 2.33 -6.50 10.64
CA LEU A 21 2.64 -6.16 9.26
C LEU A 21 2.67 -7.39 8.34
N SER A 22 3.19 -8.51 8.83
CA SER A 22 3.27 -9.75 8.05
C SER A 22 1.89 -10.34 7.75
N THR A 23 0.84 -9.98 8.50
CA THR A 23 -0.53 -10.44 8.24
C THR A 23 -1.23 -9.69 7.09
N ILE A 24 -0.67 -8.57 6.62
CA ILE A 24 -1.29 -7.71 5.59
C ILE A 24 -1.73 -8.50 4.34
N PRO A 25 -0.90 -9.39 3.77
CA PRO A 25 -1.25 -10.15 2.55
C PRO A 25 -2.33 -11.23 2.77
N PHE A 26 -2.50 -11.70 4.00
CA PHE A 26 -3.27 -12.91 4.32
C PHE A 26 -4.70 -12.59 4.77
N TYR A 27 -5.48 -11.92 3.93
CA TYR A 27 -6.84 -11.49 4.29
C TYR A 27 -7.74 -12.65 4.78
N TYR A 28 -7.82 -13.73 4.01
CA TYR A 28 -8.68 -14.87 4.36
C TYR A 28 -8.23 -15.57 5.65
N TRP A 29 -6.92 -15.70 5.88
CA TRP A 29 -6.41 -16.31 7.10
C TRP A 29 -6.62 -15.44 8.33
N ARG A 30 -6.55 -14.11 8.18
CA ARG A 30 -6.89 -13.20 9.28
C ARG A 30 -8.33 -13.40 9.76
N GLN A 31 -9.23 -13.78 8.85
CA GLN A 31 -10.65 -14.03 9.14
C GLN A 31 -10.96 -15.47 9.58
N ALA A 32 -9.97 -16.37 9.62
CA ALA A 32 -10.19 -17.75 10.05
C ALA A 32 -10.56 -17.85 11.56
N PHE A 33 -10.31 -16.79 12.33
CA PHE A 33 -10.70 -16.71 13.74
C PHE A 33 -12.16 -16.24 13.86
N PRO A 34 -13.06 -17.04 14.47
CA PRO A 34 -14.51 -16.84 14.37
C PRO A 34 -15.07 -15.62 15.13
N VAL A 35 -14.27 -14.97 15.98
CA VAL A 35 -14.75 -13.86 16.84
C VAL A 35 -14.15 -12.52 16.42
N VAL A 36 -12.82 -12.44 16.25
CA VAL A 36 -12.11 -11.21 15.92
C VAL A 36 -10.99 -11.55 14.93
N PRO A 37 -10.80 -10.75 13.85
CA PRO A 37 -9.69 -10.96 12.94
C PRO A 37 -8.33 -10.96 13.67
N PHE A 38 -7.43 -11.86 13.28
CA PHE A 38 -6.16 -12.06 13.98
C PHE A 38 -5.31 -10.77 14.10
N ASP A 39 -5.31 -9.96 13.05
CA ASP A 39 -4.61 -8.68 13.03
C ASP A 39 -5.21 -7.63 13.96
N TRP A 40 -6.51 -7.69 14.25
CA TRP A 40 -7.13 -6.81 15.23
C TRP A 40 -6.68 -7.17 16.65
N PHE A 41 -6.53 -8.47 16.94
CA PHE A 41 -5.95 -8.93 18.20
C PHE A 41 -4.52 -8.42 18.39
N LEU A 42 -3.68 -8.52 17.36
CA LEU A 42 -2.31 -7.98 17.40
C LEU A 42 -2.29 -6.46 17.58
N ALA A 43 -3.14 -5.73 16.84
CA ALA A 43 -3.26 -4.28 16.98
C ALA A 43 -3.71 -3.89 18.40
N PHE A 44 -4.64 -4.63 18.99
CA PHE A 44 -5.08 -4.41 20.37
C PHE A 44 -3.95 -4.59 21.39
N ILE A 45 -3.14 -5.65 21.25
CA ILE A 45 -1.96 -5.84 22.11
C ILE A 45 -0.98 -4.67 21.98
N LEU A 46 -0.69 -4.22 20.74
CA LEU A 46 0.20 -3.08 20.51
C LEU A 46 -0.37 -1.78 21.10
N MET A 47 -1.68 -1.58 21.04
CA MET A 47 -2.33 -0.44 21.68
C MET A 47 -2.22 -0.48 23.21
N ILE A 48 -2.32 -1.66 23.83
CA ILE A 48 -2.05 -1.83 25.27
C ILE A 48 -0.58 -1.49 25.59
N ILE A 49 0.37 -1.98 24.78
CA ILE A 49 1.80 -1.67 24.96
C ILE A 49 2.04 -0.16 24.86
N ILE A 50 1.43 0.52 23.88
CA ILE A 50 1.49 1.97 23.73
C ILE A 50 0.88 2.67 24.93
N LEU A 51 -0.28 2.23 25.42
CA LEU A 51 -0.92 2.81 26.59
C LEU A 51 -0.04 2.69 27.84
N ILE A 52 0.53 1.51 28.08
CA ILE A 52 1.48 1.28 29.19
C ILE A 52 2.68 2.20 29.05
N HIS A 53 3.25 2.32 27.84
CA HIS A 53 4.36 3.24 27.57
C HIS A 53 3.99 4.70 27.91
N LEU A 54 2.82 5.17 27.50
CA LEU A 54 2.34 6.53 27.78
C LEU A 54 2.11 6.78 29.28
N VAL A 55 1.59 5.79 30.00
CA VAL A 55 1.40 5.88 31.46
C VAL A 55 2.74 5.95 32.20
N ILE A 56 3.73 5.16 31.77
CA ILE A 56 5.07 5.13 32.37
C ILE A 56 5.83 6.44 32.08
N THR A 57 5.85 6.86 30.82
CA THR A 57 6.64 8.03 30.39
C THR A 57 5.97 9.36 30.70
N LYS A 58 4.64 9.37 30.86
CA LYS A 58 3.79 10.58 31.01
C LYS A 58 4.06 11.62 29.92
N ARG A 59 4.51 11.19 28.75
CA ARG A 59 4.86 12.04 27.61
C ARG A 59 4.33 11.42 26.33
N LEU A 60 3.69 12.24 25.50
CA LEU A 60 3.40 11.85 24.12
C LEU A 60 4.72 11.93 23.31
N PRO A 61 5.02 10.95 22.46
CA PRO A 61 6.17 11.05 21.57
C PRO A 61 6.05 12.28 20.66
N GLU A 62 7.18 12.88 20.30
CA GLU A 62 7.23 13.97 19.32
C GLU A 62 6.55 13.59 18.00
N ALA A 63 6.58 12.30 17.63
CA ALA A 63 5.91 11.78 16.44
C ALA A 63 4.38 11.97 16.46
N PHE A 64 3.78 12.13 17.65
CA PHE A 64 2.38 12.46 17.81
C PHE A 64 2.07 13.89 17.40
N PHE A 65 3.02 14.82 17.43
CA PHE A 65 2.83 16.21 16.98
C PHE A 65 3.43 16.38 15.59
N ASN A 66 2.69 15.91 14.59
CA ASN A 66 3.14 15.94 13.21
C ASN A 66 2.28 16.84 12.32
N ASN A 67 2.83 17.18 11.16
CA ASN A 67 2.19 17.99 10.13
C ASN A 67 1.07 17.24 9.37
N LEU A 68 0.93 15.92 9.54
CA LEU A 68 -0.17 15.12 8.96
C LEU A 68 -1.43 15.17 9.80
N ASN A 69 -1.33 15.40 11.11
CA ASN A 69 -2.47 15.40 12.03
C ASN A 69 -3.58 16.37 11.62
N ILE A 70 -3.22 17.57 11.16
CA ILE A 70 -4.21 18.54 10.70
C ILE A 70 -5.02 17.98 9.52
N TRP A 71 -4.36 17.31 8.59
CA TRP A 71 -5.02 16.66 7.46
C TRP A 71 -5.89 15.50 7.91
N PHE A 72 -5.44 14.68 8.87
CA PHE A 72 -6.24 13.60 9.44
C PHE A 72 -7.48 14.10 10.17
N ILE A 73 -7.35 15.15 10.99
CA ILE A 73 -8.48 15.77 11.69
C ILE A 73 -9.46 16.33 10.67
N LEU A 74 -8.99 17.13 9.70
CA LEU A 74 -9.85 17.70 8.66
C LEU A 74 -10.54 16.62 7.84
N PHE A 75 -9.81 15.55 7.46
CA PHE A 75 -10.36 14.45 6.68
C PHE A 75 -11.38 13.64 7.49
N PHE A 76 -11.13 13.40 8.78
CA PHE A 76 -12.13 12.75 9.63
C PHE A 76 -13.37 13.61 9.83
N LEU A 77 -13.21 14.91 10.07
CA LEU A 77 -14.33 15.84 10.27
C LEU A 77 -15.21 15.95 9.03
N ILE A 78 -14.63 16.07 7.82
CA ILE A 78 -15.43 16.14 6.60
C ILE A 78 -16.17 14.82 6.32
N ASN A 79 -15.53 13.66 6.59
CA ASN A 79 -16.19 12.35 6.49
C ASN A 79 -17.33 12.23 7.52
N LEU A 80 -17.13 12.69 8.75
CA LEU A 80 -18.17 12.70 9.79
C LEU A 80 -19.36 13.58 9.39
N ILE A 81 -19.10 14.82 8.98
CA ILE A 81 -20.13 15.76 8.51
C ILE A 81 -20.90 15.12 7.36
N SER A 82 -20.20 14.64 6.34
CA SER A 82 -20.83 14.01 5.19
C SER A 82 -21.69 12.79 5.58
N SER A 83 -21.18 11.91 6.44
CA SER A 83 -21.92 10.74 6.92
C SER A 83 -23.19 11.12 7.72
N LEU A 84 -23.17 12.21 8.49
CA LEU A 84 -24.35 12.69 9.23
C LEU A 84 -25.46 13.21 8.32
N PHE A 85 -25.09 13.87 7.22
CA PHE A 85 -26.02 14.40 6.21
C PHE A 85 -26.35 13.41 5.08
N SER A 86 -25.79 12.21 5.13
CA SER A 86 -26.02 11.15 4.13
C SER A 86 -27.46 10.60 4.19
N GLU A 87 -28.02 10.31 3.01
CA GLU A 87 -29.23 9.47 2.87
C GLU A 87 -29.01 8.02 3.37
N TYR A 88 -27.76 7.57 3.41
CA TYR A 88 -27.34 6.25 3.87
C TYR A 88 -26.65 6.34 5.24
N ARG A 89 -27.16 7.20 6.13
CA ARG A 89 -26.53 7.57 7.41
C ARG A 89 -25.96 6.40 8.20
N ASP A 90 -26.76 5.38 8.49
CA ASP A 90 -26.31 4.27 9.35
C ASP A 90 -25.12 3.52 8.75
N PHE A 91 -25.16 3.29 7.42
CA PHE A 91 -24.07 2.68 6.68
C PHE A 91 -22.84 3.60 6.61
N ALA A 92 -23.05 4.89 6.33
CA ALA A 92 -21.98 5.88 6.25
C ALA A 92 -21.28 6.09 7.59
N LEU A 93 -22.00 5.98 8.70
CA LEU A 93 -21.44 6.04 10.05
C LEU A 93 -20.69 4.75 10.41
N SER A 94 -21.15 3.57 9.98
CA SER A 94 -20.38 2.34 10.18
C SER A 94 -19.05 2.36 9.42
N GLU A 95 -19.01 2.95 8.24
CA GLU A 95 -17.76 3.08 7.46
C GLU A 95 -16.75 4.06 8.08
N LEU A 96 -17.18 5.00 8.93
CA LEU A 96 -16.24 5.82 9.72
C LEU A 96 -15.39 4.98 10.67
N PHE A 97 -15.89 3.82 11.11
CA PHE A 97 -15.11 2.91 11.94
C PHE A 97 -13.91 2.35 11.18
N VAL A 98 -14.05 2.07 9.88
CA VAL A 98 -12.94 1.63 9.02
C VAL A 98 -11.89 2.74 8.89
N LEU A 99 -12.32 3.99 8.72
CA LEU A 99 -11.41 5.15 8.70
C LEU A 99 -10.68 5.32 10.05
N PHE A 100 -11.40 5.17 11.16
CA PHE A 100 -10.83 5.22 12.51
C PHE A 100 -9.78 4.12 12.73
N GLN A 101 -10.03 2.89 12.27
CA GLN A 101 -9.04 1.81 12.31
C GLN A 101 -7.77 2.17 11.54
N GLY A 102 -7.89 2.87 10.41
CA GLY A 102 -6.75 3.40 9.68
C GLY A 102 -5.89 4.35 10.53
N TYR A 103 -6.52 5.25 11.29
CA TYR A 103 -5.80 6.13 12.21
C TYR A 103 -5.13 5.39 13.36
N VAL A 104 -5.79 4.38 13.93
CA VAL A 104 -5.16 3.51 14.94
C VAL A 104 -3.92 2.82 14.37
N PHE A 105 -3.99 2.34 13.12
CA PHE A 105 -2.84 1.74 12.45
C PHE A 105 -1.70 2.75 12.21
N ILE A 106 -2.02 4.00 11.87
CA ILE A 106 -1.02 5.09 11.77
C ILE A 106 -0.34 5.31 13.13
N ILE A 107 -1.11 5.42 14.22
CA ILE A 107 -0.56 5.60 15.57
C ILE A 107 0.40 4.45 15.91
N ILE A 108 -0.01 3.19 15.69
CA ILE A 108 0.87 2.04 15.92
C ILE A 108 2.18 2.18 15.13
N ASN A 109 2.11 2.54 13.84
CA ASN A 109 3.30 2.72 13.02
C ASN A 109 4.20 3.85 13.54
N LEU A 110 3.65 4.99 13.98
CA LEU A 110 4.44 6.10 14.51
C LEU A 110 5.23 5.76 15.78
N PHE A 111 4.75 4.80 16.59
CA PHE A 111 5.44 4.36 17.80
C PHE A 111 6.52 3.29 17.54
N PHE A 112 6.30 2.43 16.54
CA PHE A 112 7.14 1.25 16.31
C PHE A 112 8.11 1.40 15.13
N LEU A 113 7.91 2.36 14.23
CA LEU A 113 8.83 2.62 13.14
C LEU A 113 10.02 3.46 13.60
N ASP A 114 11.21 2.98 13.32
CA ASP A 114 12.46 3.69 13.57
C ASP A 114 13.48 3.47 12.44
N ARG A 115 14.67 4.01 12.65
CA ARG A 115 15.81 3.91 11.72
C ARG A 115 16.10 2.46 11.30
N LYS A 116 16.14 1.52 12.26
CA LYS A 116 16.42 0.09 11.99
C LYS A 116 15.27 -0.62 11.28
N SER A 117 14.03 -0.28 11.63
CA SER A 117 12.83 -0.79 10.96
C SER A 117 12.81 -0.37 9.49
N LEU A 118 13.12 0.88 9.17
CA LEU A 118 13.12 1.38 7.78
C LEU A 118 14.17 0.69 6.91
N ALA A 119 15.37 0.46 7.43
CA ALA A 119 16.50 -0.08 6.67
C ALA A 119 16.45 -1.60 6.47
N GLY A 120 15.89 -2.36 7.41
CA GLY A 120 15.91 -3.83 7.35
C GLY A 120 14.64 -4.53 7.83
N GLY A 121 14.06 -4.07 8.94
CA GLY A 121 12.90 -4.74 9.54
C GLY A 121 11.67 -4.80 8.64
N LEU A 122 11.30 -3.66 8.05
CA LEU A 122 10.18 -3.54 7.11
C LEU A 122 10.43 -4.26 5.78
N PRO A 123 11.57 -4.04 5.06
CA PRO A 123 11.87 -4.80 3.85
C PRO A 123 11.76 -6.30 4.05
N MET A 124 12.26 -6.82 5.18
CA MET A 124 12.23 -8.25 5.47
C MET A 124 10.83 -8.74 5.82
N ALA A 125 10.11 -8.09 6.74
CA ALA A 125 8.77 -8.51 7.16
C ALA A 125 7.76 -8.46 6.00
N LEU A 126 7.75 -7.37 5.24
CA LEU A 126 6.87 -7.21 4.08
C LEU A 126 7.34 -8.08 2.90
N GLY A 127 8.65 -8.14 2.65
CA GLY A 127 9.24 -8.96 1.59
C GLY A 127 8.92 -10.43 1.75
N LEU A 128 9.10 -10.99 2.95
CA LEU A 128 8.77 -12.37 3.26
C LEU A 128 7.27 -12.64 3.19
N SER A 129 6.44 -11.78 3.80
CA SER A 129 4.98 -12.01 3.84
C SER A 129 4.33 -11.88 2.46
N ILE A 130 4.63 -10.82 1.72
CA ILE A 130 4.12 -10.62 0.36
C ILE A 130 4.76 -11.64 -0.60
N GLY A 131 6.04 -11.97 -0.40
CA GLY A 131 6.74 -13.00 -1.17
C GLY A 131 6.15 -14.40 -0.96
N LEU A 132 5.81 -14.78 0.28
CA LEU A 132 5.13 -16.04 0.58
C LEU A 132 3.74 -16.08 -0.07
N ASN A 133 2.97 -15.00 0.03
CA ASN A 133 1.68 -14.91 -0.63
C ASN A 133 1.80 -14.98 -2.17
N SER A 134 2.84 -14.35 -2.73
CA SER A 134 3.19 -14.42 -4.16
C SER A 134 3.59 -15.84 -4.57
N LEU A 135 4.35 -16.55 -3.74
CA LEU A 135 4.73 -17.94 -3.97
C LEU A 135 3.49 -18.84 -3.99
N ILE A 136 2.59 -18.70 -3.01
CA ILE A 136 1.31 -19.43 -2.99
C ILE A 136 0.54 -19.15 -4.29
N ALA A 137 0.49 -17.88 -4.71
CA ALA A 137 -0.20 -17.51 -5.93
C ALA A 137 0.44 -18.11 -7.20
N SER A 138 1.76 -18.13 -7.27
CA SER A 138 2.51 -18.68 -8.39
C SER A 138 2.46 -20.21 -8.44
N LEU A 139 2.53 -20.90 -7.29
CA LEU A 139 2.31 -22.34 -7.22
C LEU A 139 0.91 -22.71 -7.72
N GLY A 140 -0.07 -21.91 -7.32
CA GLY A 140 -1.43 -22.07 -7.81
C GLY A 140 -1.54 -21.87 -9.31
N TYR A 141 -0.96 -20.79 -9.84
CA TYR A 141 -1.08 -20.42 -11.25
C TYR A 141 -0.29 -21.34 -12.20
N PHE A 142 1.00 -21.56 -11.94
CA PHE A 142 1.91 -22.26 -12.85
C PHE A 142 1.89 -23.78 -12.69
N PHE A 143 1.57 -24.28 -11.49
CA PHE A 143 1.64 -25.71 -11.18
C PHE A 143 0.25 -26.33 -10.91
N GLY A 144 -0.83 -25.58 -11.10
CA GLY A 144 -2.19 -26.09 -10.96
C GLY A 144 -2.57 -26.48 -9.52
N MET A 145 -1.86 -25.98 -8.50
CA MET A 145 -2.17 -26.25 -7.10
C MET A 145 -3.44 -25.48 -6.68
N THR A 146 -4.61 -26.08 -6.93
CA THR A 146 -5.94 -25.46 -6.87
C THR A 146 -6.46 -25.09 -5.48
N TYR A 147 -5.75 -25.44 -4.41
CA TYR A 147 -6.22 -25.29 -3.03
C TYR A 147 -6.43 -23.83 -2.55
N MET A 148 -6.16 -22.81 -3.37
CA MET A 148 -6.31 -21.38 -3.05
C MET A 148 -6.73 -20.47 -4.24
N ASN A 149 -7.22 -21.00 -5.38
CA ASN A 149 -7.20 -20.25 -6.67
C ASN A 149 -8.54 -19.94 -7.33
N THR A 150 -9.69 -20.13 -6.66
CA THR A 150 -10.99 -19.94 -7.32
C THR A 150 -11.74 -18.72 -6.79
N TRP A 151 -11.92 -17.74 -7.68
CA TRP A 151 -12.86 -16.65 -7.53
C TRP A 151 -13.73 -16.55 -8.79
N GLU A 152 -15.05 -16.64 -8.62
CA GLU A 152 -16.06 -16.48 -9.69
C GLU A 152 -15.87 -17.43 -10.91
N GLY A 153 -15.48 -18.69 -10.70
CA GLY A 153 -15.48 -19.71 -11.78
C GLY A 153 -14.40 -19.55 -12.86
N HIS A 154 -13.52 -18.55 -12.74
CA HIS A 154 -12.32 -18.39 -13.58
C HIS A 154 -11.06 -18.75 -12.78
N PHE A 155 -10.05 -19.31 -13.46
CA PHE A 155 -8.74 -19.56 -12.87
C PHE A 155 -8.01 -18.22 -12.68
N ARG A 156 -8.24 -17.57 -11.54
CA ARG A 156 -7.55 -16.34 -11.14
C ARG A 156 -6.97 -16.56 -9.77
N THR A 157 -5.65 -16.62 -9.71
CA THR A 157 -4.99 -16.86 -8.45
C THR A 157 -4.93 -15.59 -7.61
N LEU A 158 -5.50 -15.66 -6.41
CA LEU A 158 -5.54 -14.57 -5.45
C LEU A 158 -4.44 -14.69 -4.38
N GLY A 159 -3.74 -15.83 -4.35
CA GLY A 159 -3.02 -16.26 -3.16
C GLY A 159 -4.00 -16.30 -1.98
N VAL A 160 -3.69 -15.57 -0.92
CA VAL A 160 -4.52 -15.42 0.28
C VAL A 160 -5.09 -13.99 0.39
N THR A 161 -5.08 -13.23 -0.71
CA THR A 161 -5.57 -11.84 -0.77
C THR A 161 -7.04 -11.74 -1.19
N LEU A 162 -7.63 -10.57 -0.98
CA LEU A 162 -9.00 -10.22 -1.39
C LEU A 162 -9.27 -10.25 -2.90
N GLY A 163 -8.24 -10.18 -3.74
CA GLY A 163 -8.43 -9.94 -5.16
C GLY A 163 -7.11 -9.80 -5.92
N SER A 164 -7.11 -10.10 -7.22
CA SER A 164 -5.88 -10.14 -8.00
C SER A 164 -5.21 -8.77 -8.14
N ASN A 165 -6.00 -7.70 -8.22
CA ASN A 165 -5.48 -6.32 -8.18
C ASN A 165 -4.86 -5.96 -6.81
N THR A 166 -5.31 -6.60 -5.74
CA THR A 166 -4.72 -6.44 -4.41
C THR A 166 -3.36 -7.12 -4.35
N LEU A 167 -3.26 -8.36 -4.84
CA LEU A 167 -1.98 -9.06 -4.99
C LEU A 167 -0.99 -8.24 -5.82
N SER A 168 -1.38 -7.77 -7.01
CA SER A 168 -0.46 -7.02 -7.86
C SER A 168 -0.04 -5.69 -7.27
N LEU A 169 -0.93 -4.97 -6.57
CA LEU A 169 -0.57 -3.76 -5.83
C LEU A 169 0.46 -4.05 -4.74
N MET A 170 0.30 -5.14 -3.97
CA MET A 170 1.28 -5.54 -2.95
C MET A 170 2.65 -5.84 -3.58
N CYS A 171 2.68 -6.55 -4.70
CA CYS A 171 3.92 -6.85 -5.43
C CYS A 171 4.62 -5.57 -5.91
N VAL A 172 3.93 -4.67 -6.62
CA VAL A 172 4.56 -3.43 -7.12
C VAL A 172 4.99 -2.49 -6.00
N PHE A 173 4.29 -2.51 -4.86
CA PHE A 173 4.66 -1.75 -3.67
C PHE A 173 6.01 -2.17 -3.09
N ILE A 174 6.24 -3.47 -2.95
CA ILE A 174 7.41 -4.01 -2.21
C ILE A 174 8.68 -4.10 -3.06
N ILE A 175 8.55 -4.23 -4.39
CA ILE A 175 9.67 -4.32 -5.34
C ILE A 175 10.72 -3.21 -5.18
N PRO A 176 10.39 -1.90 -5.16
CA PRO A 176 11.41 -0.85 -5.04
C PRO A 176 12.19 -0.93 -3.72
N ILE A 177 11.53 -1.34 -2.64
CA ILE A 177 12.11 -1.50 -1.31
C ILE A 177 13.06 -2.72 -1.28
N LEU A 178 12.65 -3.84 -1.89
CA LEU A 178 13.49 -5.04 -1.99
C LEU A 178 14.70 -4.85 -2.89
N VAL A 179 14.54 -4.18 -4.03
CA VAL A 179 15.66 -3.89 -4.93
C VAL A 179 16.65 -2.94 -4.25
N TYR A 180 16.17 -1.96 -3.48
CA TYR A 180 17.04 -1.14 -2.64
C TYR A 180 17.85 -2.01 -1.66
N ALA A 181 17.17 -2.87 -0.91
CA ALA A 181 17.81 -3.77 0.06
C ALA A 181 18.80 -4.74 -0.62
N MET A 182 18.49 -5.20 -1.83
CA MET A 182 19.35 -6.04 -2.66
C MET A 182 20.64 -5.30 -3.06
N ILE A 183 20.53 -4.08 -3.59
CA ILE A 183 21.70 -3.29 -4.05
C ILE A 183 22.64 -2.93 -2.89
N ASN A 184 22.09 -2.75 -1.69
CA ASN A 184 22.85 -2.38 -0.49
C ASN A 184 23.15 -3.57 0.43
N ALA A 185 22.96 -4.80 -0.08
CA ALA A 185 23.23 -6.01 0.69
C ALA A 185 24.72 -6.13 1.03
N LYS A 186 25.03 -6.36 2.32
CA LYS A 186 26.41 -6.47 2.83
C LYS A 186 27.05 -7.85 2.60
N SER A 187 26.26 -8.83 2.16
CA SER A 187 26.73 -10.20 1.92
C SER A 187 26.07 -10.79 0.66
N ALA A 188 26.77 -11.72 0.00
CA ALA A 188 26.20 -12.44 -1.14
C ALA A 188 24.91 -13.18 -0.77
N GLY A 189 24.85 -13.79 0.42
CA GLY A 189 23.64 -14.43 0.92
C GLY A 189 22.46 -13.47 1.00
N SER A 190 22.64 -12.29 1.61
CA SER A 190 21.60 -11.26 1.68
C SER A 190 21.20 -10.75 0.29
N PHE A 191 22.15 -10.58 -0.62
CA PHE A 191 21.89 -10.20 -2.01
C PHE A 191 20.98 -11.23 -2.70
N PHE A 192 21.35 -12.51 -2.65
CA PHE A 192 20.58 -13.59 -3.28
C PHE A 192 19.20 -13.79 -2.62
N SER A 193 19.08 -13.59 -1.30
CA SER A 193 17.78 -13.61 -0.62
C SER A 193 16.84 -12.51 -1.14
N TYR A 194 17.31 -11.25 -1.23
CA TYR A 194 16.49 -10.17 -1.76
C TYR A 194 16.20 -10.34 -3.26
N MET A 195 17.16 -10.83 -4.04
CA MET A 195 16.96 -11.16 -5.46
C MET A 195 15.86 -12.22 -5.64
N PHE A 196 15.88 -13.27 -4.81
CA PHE A 196 14.83 -14.29 -4.79
C PHE A 196 13.46 -13.70 -4.41
N LEU A 197 13.42 -12.81 -3.41
CA LEU A 197 12.19 -12.11 -3.03
C LEU A 197 11.65 -11.20 -4.13
N VAL A 198 12.52 -10.49 -4.86
CA VAL A 198 12.10 -9.71 -6.04
C VAL A 198 11.52 -10.64 -7.10
N PHE A 199 12.24 -11.72 -7.42
CA PHE A 199 11.81 -12.70 -8.42
C PHE A 199 10.43 -13.29 -8.09
N ILE A 200 10.21 -13.75 -6.85
CA ILE A 200 8.94 -14.36 -6.48
C ILE A 200 7.78 -13.36 -6.48
N ASN A 201 8.02 -12.09 -6.14
CA ASN A 201 7.01 -11.04 -6.21
C ASN A 201 6.66 -10.69 -7.67
N VAL A 202 7.63 -10.73 -8.60
CA VAL A 202 7.38 -10.61 -10.04
C VAL A 202 6.53 -11.79 -10.54
N CYS A 203 6.84 -13.02 -10.13
CA CYS A 203 6.01 -14.18 -10.43
C CYS A 203 4.58 -14.02 -9.89
N GLY A 204 4.42 -13.56 -8.64
CA GLY A 204 3.10 -13.30 -8.05
C GLY A 204 2.30 -12.23 -8.81
N LEU A 205 2.98 -11.19 -9.28
CA LEU A 205 2.36 -10.16 -10.13
C LEU A 205 1.86 -10.75 -11.45
N VAL A 206 2.65 -11.59 -12.12
CA VAL A 206 2.24 -12.29 -13.34
C VAL A 206 1.03 -13.19 -13.07
N SER A 207 1.09 -13.99 -12.00
CA SER A 207 0.01 -14.89 -11.58
C SER A 207 -1.31 -14.17 -11.26
N SER A 208 -1.28 -12.88 -10.95
CA SER A 208 -2.48 -12.07 -10.72
C SER A 208 -3.27 -11.77 -12.01
N GLU A 209 -2.64 -11.89 -13.18
CA GLU A 209 -3.18 -11.46 -14.47
C GLU A 209 -3.70 -10.00 -14.48
N SER A 210 -3.20 -9.15 -13.58
CA SER A 210 -3.62 -7.76 -13.43
C SER A 210 -2.90 -6.88 -14.45
N ARG A 211 -3.62 -6.44 -15.48
CA ARG A 211 -3.09 -5.52 -16.52
C ARG A 211 -2.56 -4.21 -15.93
N GLY A 212 -3.29 -3.68 -14.93
CA GLY A 212 -2.87 -2.50 -14.17
C GLY A 212 -1.56 -2.76 -13.42
N GLY A 213 -1.41 -3.93 -12.81
CA GLY A 213 -0.16 -4.36 -12.17
C GLY A 213 1.04 -4.34 -13.11
N PHE A 214 0.90 -4.89 -14.32
CA PHE A 214 1.99 -4.92 -15.30
C PHE A 214 2.43 -3.52 -15.75
N LEU A 215 1.47 -2.63 -16.05
CA LEU A 215 1.78 -1.23 -16.38
C LEU A 215 2.53 -0.53 -15.23
N HIS A 216 2.09 -0.75 -13.99
CA HIS A 216 2.74 -0.17 -12.81
C HIS A 216 4.14 -0.75 -12.58
N LEU A 217 4.37 -2.02 -12.90
CA LEU A 217 5.71 -2.61 -12.90
C LEU A 217 6.64 -1.90 -13.91
N LEU A 218 6.17 -1.64 -15.13
CA LEU A 218 6.95 -0.92 -16.13
C LEU A 218 7.29 0.51 -15.65
N ILE A 219 6.29 1.24 -15.16
CA ILE A 219 6.46 2.60 -14.63
C ILE A 219 7.49 2.60 -13.50
N ILE A 220 7.36 1.70 -12.52
CA ILE A 220 8.26 1.68 -11.37
C ILE A 220 9.68 1.28 -11.77
N SER A 221 9.85 0.33 -12.70
CA SER A 221 11.16 -0.03 -13.23
C SER A 221 11.84 1.17 -13.93
N MET A 222 11.10 1.92 -14.74
CA MET A 222 11.61 3.15 -15.39
C MET A 222 12.01 4.21 -14.35
N MET A 223 11.16 4.44 -13.34
CA MET A 223 11.45 5.39 -12.26
C MET A 223 12.68 4.95 -11.46
N MET A 224 12.81 3.67 -11.12
CA MET A 224 13.97 3.15 -10.40
C MET A 224 15.26 3.36 -11.16
N VAL A 225 15.27 3.13 -12.48
CA VAL A 225 16.43 3.42 -13.35
C VAL A 225 16.73 4.91 -13.34
N PHE A 226 15.71 5.76 -13.51
CA PHE A 226 15.87 7.21 -13.54
C PHE A 226 16.46 7.77 -12.24
N PHE A 227 15.91 7.39 -11.08
CA PHE A 227 16.36 7.89 -9.77
C PHE A 227 17.72 7.35 -9.33
N ASN A 228 18.11 6.16 -9.78
CA ASN A 228 19.40 5.55 -9.44
C ASN A 228 20.44 5.64 -10.56
N ARG A 229 20.19 6.42 -11.62
CA ARG A 229 21.04 6.50 -12.82
C ARG A 229 22.51 6.82 -12.54
N GLN A 230 22.80 7.57 -11.47
CA GLN A 230 24.18 7.92 -11.09
C GLN A 230 24.92 6.79 -10.36
N ARG A 231 24.18 5.85 -9.76
CA ARG A 231 24.73 4.67 -9.05
C ARG A 231 24.87 3.47 -9.99
N PHE A 232 24.09 3.43 -11.07
CA PHE A 232 24.20 2.38 -12.09
C PHE A 232 25.45 2.57 -12.95
N GLN A 233 26.54 1.91 -12.57
CA GLN A 233 27.70 1.77 -13.46
C GLN A 233 27.27 0.97 -14.71
N PRO A 234 27.63 1.39 -15.93
CA PRO A 234 27.18 0.77 -17.18
C PRO A 234 27.39 -0.75 -17.25
N ARG A 235 28.41 -1.27 -16.57
CA ARG A 235 28.71 -2.71 -16.50
C ARG A 235 27.63 -3.55 -15.81
N PHE A 236 26.92 -3.02 -14.82
CA PHE A 236 25.82 -3.72 -14.14
C PHE A 236 24.48 -3.54 -14.87
N PHE A 237 24.40 -2.57 -15.77
CA PHE A 237 23.23 -2.33 -16.62
C PHE A 237 22.99 -3.50 -17.57
N GLY A 238 24.06 -4.06 -18.14
CA GLY A 238 24.00 -5.28 -18.95
C GLY A 238 23.44 -6.47 -18.18
N ILE A 239 23.86 -6.68 -16.93
CA ILE A 239 23.37 -7.77 -16.07
C ILE A 239 21.91 -7.54 -15.65
N ALA A 240 21.55 -6.32 -15.26
CA ALA A 240 20.17 -5.99 -14.89
C ALA A 240 19.20 -6.13 -16.06
N ILE A 241 19.61 -5.69 -17.26
CA ILE A 241 18.85 -5.89 -18.50
C ILE A 241 18.79 -7.37 -18.87
N SER A 242 19.89 -8.11 -18.74
CA SER A 242 19.91 -9.54 -19.05
C SER A 242 19.05 -10.33 -18.08
N PHE A 243 19.01 -9.95 -16.80
CA PHE A 243 18.12 -10.53 -15.80
C PHE A 243 16.66 -10.16 -16.07
N LEU A 244 16.36 -8.91 -16.42
CA LEU A 244 15.01 -8.50 -16.79
C LEU A 244 14.55 -9.20 -18.07
N ALA A 245 15.40 -9.28 -19.08
CA ALA A 245 15.14 -10.00 -20.33
C ALA A 245 14.96 -11.50 -20.08
N PHE A 246 15.80 -12.11 -19.23
CA PHE A 246 15.67 -13.50 -18.83
C PHE A 246 14.38 -13.73 -18.03
N ALA A 247 14.04 -12.86 -17.09
CA ALA A 247 12.79 -12.92 -16.34
C ALA A 247 11.60 -12.79 -17.29
N VAL A 248 11.62 -11.84 -18.23
CA VAL A 248 10.59 -11.67 -19.27
C VAL A 248 10.50 -12.90 -20.18
N LEU A 249 11.62 -13.52 -20.53
CA LEU A 249 11.67 -14.71 -21.39
C LEU A 249 11.14 -15.96 -20.66
N VAL A 250 11.57 -16.19 -19.42
CA VAL A 250 11.09 -17.30 -18.56
C VAL A 250 9.60 -17.14 -18.29
N VAL A 251 9.17 -15.92 -17.96
CA VAL A 251 7.76 -15.58 -17.78
C VAL A 251 7.00 -15.76 -19.09
N GLY A 252 7.53 -15.31 -20.22
CA GLY A 252 6.88 -15.41 -21.53
C GLY A 252 6.66 -16.85 -21.99
N VAL A 253 7.56 -17.78 -21.66
CA VAL A 253 7.42 -19.21 -21.97
C VAL A 253 6.49 -19.93 -20.98
N ALA A 254 6.42 -19.48 -19.73
CA ALA A 254 5.59 -20.10 -18.69
C ALA A 254 4.15 -19.55 -18.62
N ILE A 255 3.85 -18.48 -19.36
CA ILE A 255 2.53 -17.85 -19.41
C ILE A 255 1.63 -18.62 -20.41
N PRO A 256 0.42 -19.05 -20.01
CA PRO A 256 -0.55 -19.64 -20.93
C PRO A 256 -0.99 -18.67 -22.03
N ASP A 257 -1.31 -19.18 -23.23
CA ASP A 257 -1.82 -18.36 -24.35
C ASP A 257 -3.04 -17.52 -23.97
N SER A 258 -3.88 -18.02 -23.05
CA SER A 258 -5.05 -17.31 -22.52
C SER A 258 -4.72 -15.96 -21.86
N TYR A 259 -3.53 -15.81 -21.27
CA TYR A 259 -3.05 -14.53 -20.76
C TYR A 259 -2.82 -13.54 -21.90
N PHE A 260 -2.14 -13.97 -22.97
CA PHE A 260 -1.86 -13.13 -24.13
C PHE A 260 -3.15 -12.73 -24.85
N GLU A 261 -4.09 -13.67 -25.02
CA GLU A 261 -5.43 -13.36 -25.53
C GLU A 261 -6.14 -12.31 -24.67
N ARG A 262 -6.04 -12.42 -23.35
CA ARG A 262 -6.54 -11.39 -22.43
C ARG A 262 -5.85 -10.06 -22.60
N GLN A 263 -4.54 -10.01 -22.86
CA GLN A 263 -3.86 -8.73 -23.11
C GLN A 263 -4.23 -8.16 -24.49
N LYS A 264 -4.45 -9.00 -25.50
CA LYS A 264 -4.85 -8.58 -26.86
C LYS A 264 -6.22 -7.88 -26.87
N THR A 265 -7.16 -8.26 -26.00
CA THR A 265 -8.43 -7.53 -25.85
C THR A 265 -8.28 -6.06 -25.42
N LEU A 266 -7.08 -5.60 -24.99
CA LEU A 266 -6.80 -4.17 -24.82
C LEU A 266 -6.95 -3.38 -26.13
N LEU A 267 -6.75 -4.03 -27.27
CA LEU A 267 -6.84 -3.41 -28.60
C LEU A 267 -8.27 -3.43 -29.16
N SER A 268 -9.21 -4.12 -28.50
CA SER A 268 -10.62 -4.21 -28.91
C SER A 268 -11.56 -3.73 -27.79
N GLU A 269 -11.85 -2.43 -27.79
CA GLU A 269 -12.71 -1.77 -26.78
C GLU A 269 -14.11 -2.40 -26.62
N GLU A 270 -14.66 -3.00 -27.68
CA GLU A 270 -16.03 -3.53 -27.69
C GLU A 270 -16.21 -4.83 -26.87
N GLN A 271 -15.14 -5.59 -26.62
CA GLN A 271 -15.24 -6.93 -26.02
C GLN A 271 -14.88 -7.00 -24.53
N ASP A 272 -14.32 -5.94 -23.93
CA ASP A 272 -13.89 -5.98 -22.53
C ASP A 272 -14.98 -5.53 -21.54
N THR A 273 -15.68 -6.51 -20.97
CA THR A 273 -16.68 -6.30 -19.91
C THR A 273 -16.12 -5.61 -18.67
N SER A 274 -14.84 -5.80 -18.34
CA SER A 274 -14.23 -5.18 -17.16
C SER A 274 -13.95 -3.69 -17.36
N PHE A 275 -13.55 -3.28 -18.57
CA PHE A 275 -13.34 -1.88 -18.90
C PHE A 275 -14.66 -1.11 -18.92
N ARG A 276 -15.66 -1.64 -19.63
CA ARG A 276 -17.02 -1.06 -19.70
C ARG A 276 -17.65 -0.89 -18.32
N ARG A 277 -17.42 -1.84 -17.43
CA ARG A 277 -17.89 -1.79 -16.04
C ARG A 277 -17.21 -0.68 -15.23
N ARG A 278 -15.89 -0.46 -15.38
CA ARG A 278 -15.20 0.66 -14.74
C ARG A 278 -15.65 2.01 -15.27
N ALA A 279 -15.89 2.12 -16.57
CA ALA A 279 -16.48 3.32 -17.16
C ALA A 279 -17.89 3.60 -16.56
N ALA A 280 -18.70 2.56 -16.35
CA ALA A 280 -19.97 2.69 -15.66
C ALA A 280 -19.83 3.15 -14.21
N TYR A 281 -18.84 2.66 -13.44
CA TYR A 281 -18.59 3.15 -12.08
C TYR A 281 -18.23 4.64 -12.07
N ILE A 282 -17.39 5.08 -13.01
CA ILE A 282 -17.03 6.50 -13.15
C ILE A 282 -18.28 7.34 -13.45
N LYS A 283 -19.10 6.91 -14.41
CA LYS A 283 -20.34 7.59 -14.76
C LYS A 283 -21.27 7.72 -13.55
N VAL A 284 -21.60 6.61 -12.90
CA VAL A 284 -22.50 6.61 -11.72
C VAL A 284 -21.93 7.45 -10.58
N GLY A 285 -20.60 7.42 -10.37
CA GLY A 285 -19.94 8.23 -9.36
C GLY A 285 -19.99 9.72 -9.67
N LEU A 286 -19.76 10.12 -10.92
CA LEU A 286 -19.85 11.51 -11.34
C LEU A 286 -21.29 12.03 -11.28
N ASP A 287 -22.27 11.25 -11.74
CA ASP A 287 -23.69 11.58 -11.62
C ASP A 287 -24.06 11.80 -10.15
N SER A 288 -23.63 10.89 -9.26
CA SER A 288 -23.85 11.02 -7.82
C SER A 288 -23.14 12.23 -7.20
N PHE A 289 -21.94 12.59 -7.67
CA PHE A 289 -21.22 13.77 -7.22
C PHE A 289 -21.97 15.06 -7.60
N MET A 290 -22.54 15.12 -8.81
CA MET A 290 -23.29 16.29 -9.27
C MET A 290 -24.55 16.57 -8.44
N GLU A 291 -25.12 15.54 -7.80
CA GLU A 291 -26.25 15.70 -6.89
C GLU A 291 -25.87 16.33 -5.54
N ASN A 292 -24.64 16.09 -5.04
CA ASN A 292 -24.15 16.73 -3.80
C ASN A 292 -22.63 17.04 -3.91
N PRO A 293 -22.25 18.12 -4.61
CA PRO A 293 -20.86 18.36 -4.99
C PRO A 293 -19.98 18.87 -3.85
N ILE A 294 -20.57 19.47 -2.80
CA ILE A 294 -19.80 20.12 -1.74
C ILE A 294 -19.41 19.12 -0.65
N PHE A 295 -20.39 18.41 -0.09
CA PHE A 295 -20.19 17.50 1.04
C PHE A 295 -20.28 16.02 0.65
N GLY A 296 -20.72 15.69 -0.56
CA GLY A 296 -20.86 14.30 -1.00
C GLY A 296 -22.06 13.60 -0.36
N LYS A 297 -22.08 12.27 -0.48
CA LYS A 297 -23.20 11.42 -0.06
C LYS A 297 -22.91 10.53 1.16
N GLY A 298 -21.81 10.73 1.85
CA GLY A 298 -21.41 9.97 3.04
C GLY A 298 -20.29 8.97 2.77
N THR A 299 -19.48 8.73 3.81
CA THR A 299 -18.30 7.86 3.77
C THR A 299 -18.65 6.46 3.27
N GLY A 300 -17.96 6.01 2.21
CA GLY A 300 -18.05 4.63 1.71
C GLY A 300 -19.38 4.27 1.05
N THR A 301 -20.29 5.22 0.83
CA THR A 301 -21.68 4.95 0.39
C THR A 301 -21.84 4.52 -1.07
N PHE A 302 -20.78 4.58 -1.87
CA PHE A 302 -20.83 4.24 -3.30
C PHE A 302 -21.46 2.87 -3.61
N PRO A 303 -21.18 1.76 -2.89
CA PRO A 303 -21.83 0.49 -3.16
C PRO A 303 -23.36 0.54 -3.06
N LYS A 304 -23.92 1.36 -2.16
CA LYS A 304 -25.37 1.56 -2.04
C LYS A 304 -25.93 2.41 -3.17
N ILE A 305 -25.17 3.40 -3.63
CA ILE A 305 -25.50 4.22 -4.80
C ILE A 305 -25.48 3.35 -6.07
N TRP A 306 -24.46 2.50 -6.21
CA TRP A 306 -24.32 1.57 -7.32
C TRP A 306 -25.54 0.66 -7.44
N VAL A 307 -25.97 -0.01 -6.36
CA VAL A 307 -27.15 -0.91 -6.35
C VAL A 307 -28.42 -0.26 -6.93
N LYS A 308 -28.59 1.06 -6.74
CA LYS A 308 -29.76 1.81 -7.24
C LYS A 308 -29.60 2.33 -8.67
N SER A 309 -28.41 2.21 -9.27
CA SER A 309 -28.12 2.66 -10.63
C SER A 309 -28.76 1.75 -11.68
N LYS A 310 -29.03 2.29 -12.88
CA LYS A 310 -29.57 1.50 -14.00
C LYS A 310 -28.53 0.51 -14.53
N GLU A 311 -27.26 0.81 -14.33
CA GLU A 311 -26.09 0.06 -14.75
C GLU A 311 -26.01 -1.32 -14.04
N VAL A 312 -26.54 -1.45 -12.82
CA VAL A 312 -26.64 -2.74 -12.11
C VAL A 312 -27.43 -3.78 -12.88
N LEU A 313 -28.52 -3.39 -13.54
CA LEU A 313 -29.35 -4.29 -14.35
C LEU A 313 -28.55 -4.84 -15.54
N TYR A 314 -27.67 -4.02 -16.11
CA TYR A 314 -26.81 -4.41 -17.24
C TYR A 314 -25.72 -5.40 -16.82
N PHE A 315 -25.04 -5.14 -15.68
CA PHE A 315 -23.93 -5.97 -15.23
C PHE A 315 -24.34 -7.14 -14.33
N LYS A 316 -25.58 -7.18 -13.82
CA LYS A 316 -26.13 -8.22 -12.92
C LYS A 316 -25.28 -8.43 -11.66
N ILE A 317 -24.79 -7.35 -11.06
CA ILE A 317 -23.93 -7.37 -9.87
C ILE A 317 -24.57 -6.51 -8.78
N THR A 318 -24.65 -7.04 -7.56
CA THR A 318 -25.26 -6.36 -6.41
C THR A 318 -24.42 -5.17 -5.93
N GLU A 319 -23.42 -5.38 -5.07
CA GLU A 319 -22.62 -4.30 -4.48
C GLU A 319 -21.20 -4.29 -5.04
N ARG A 320 -20.73 -3.12 -5.49
CA ARG A 320 -19.35 -2.93 -5.94
C ARG A 320 -18.78 -1.59 -5.48
N PRO A 321 -17.49 -1.55 -5.12
CA PRO A 321 -16.78 -0.31 -4.88
C PRO A 321 -16.53 0.44 -6.20
N THR A 322 -16.19 1.73 -6.11
CA THR A 322 -15.84 2.56 -7.28
C THR A 322 -14.66 2.01 -8.08
N HIS A 323 -13.76 1.25 -7.43
CA HIS A 323 -12.46 0.88 -7.97
C HIS A 323 -11.64 2.10 -8.43
N ASN A 324 -11.84 3.25 -7.77
CA ASN A 324 -11.08 4.47 -7.93
C ASN A 324 -11.18 5.24 -6.61
N THR A 325 -10.06 5.35 -5.89
CA THR A 325 -9.99 5.99 -4.57
C THR A 325 -10.39 7.47 -4.64
N TYR A 326 -9.97 8.18 -5.68
CA TYR A 326 -10.26 9.60 -5.83
C TYR A 326 -11.74 9.85 -6.08
N LEU A 327 -12.37 9.02 -6.92
CA LEU A 327 -13.81 9.05 -7.14
C LEU A 327 -14.58 8.64 -5.87
N ASP A 328 -14.08 7.65 -5.13
CA ASP A 328 -14.68 7.21 -3.87
C ASP A 328 -14.72 8.34 -2.84
N VAL A 329 -13.60 9.04 -2.67
CA VAL A 329 -13.50 10.23 -1.81
C VAL A 329 -14.40 11.34 -2.32
N LEU A 330 -14.41 11.61 -3.64
CA LEU A 330 -15.24 12.65 -4.25
C LEU A 330 -16.73 12.39 -4.04
N VAL A 331 -17.20 11.18 -4.25
CA VAL A 331 -18.60 10.78 -3.99
C VAL A 331 -18.91 10.85 -2.50
N SER A 332 -17.98 10.37 -1.66
CA SER A 332 -18.19 10.29 -0.22
C SER A 332 -18.23 11.67 0.43
N THR A 333 -17.37 12.59 0.04
CA THR A 333 -17.09 13.83 0.79
C THR A 333 -17.14 15.10 -0.03
N GLY A 334 -17.49 14.99 -1.32
CA GLY A 334 -17.54 16.11 -2.25
C GLY A 334 -16.16 16.67 -2.57
N ILE A 335 -16.15 17.85 -3.19
CA ILE A 335 -14.91 18.53 -3.61
C ILE A 335 -14.07 18.94 -2.40
N ILE A 336 -14.69 19.29 -1.27
CA ILE A 336 -13.96 19.71 -0.06
C ILE A 336 -13.12 18.54 0.46
N GLY A 337 -13.72 17.37 0.63
CA GLY A 337 -12.97 16.22 1.13
C GLY A 337 -11.94 15.68 0.14
N LEU A 338 -12.20 15.77 -1.17
CA LEU A 338 -11.18 15.47 -2.17
C LEU A 338 -9.97 16.39 -2.06
N LEU A 339 -10.16 17.70 -1.91
CA LEU A 339 -9.06 18.66 -1.75
C LEU A 339 -8.25 18.40 -0.47
N ILE A 340 -8.92 18.06 0.63
CA ILE A 340 -8.26 17.67 1.90
C ILE A 340 -7.44 16.39 1.70
N PHE A 341 -8.00 15.38 1.03
CA PHE A 341 -7.30 14.12 0.74
C PHE A 341 -6.08 14.33 -0.18
N LEU A 342 -6.21 15.14 -1.23
CA LEU A 342 -5.10 15.51 -2.10
C LEU A 342 -4.04 16.33 -1.35
N GLY A 343 -4.46 17.20 -0.43
CA GLY A 343 -3.56 17.94 0.47
C GLY A 343 -2.75 17.01 1.38
N LEU A 344 -3.38 15.97 1.95
CA LEU A 344 -2.70 14.91 2.69
C LEU A 344 -1.65 14.20 1.82
N MET A 345 -2.02 13.78 0.60
CA MET A 345 -1.10 13.12 -0.33
C MET A 345 0.06 14.02 -0.72
N PHE A 346 -0.21 15.30 -0.95
CA PHE A 346 0.82 16.30 -1.24
C PHE A 346 1.75 16.52 -0.05
N GLN A 347 1.22 16.52 1.18
CA GLN A 347 2.03 16.63 2.39
C GLN A 347 2.97 15.43 2.56
N VAL A 348 2.49 14.21 2.33
CA VAL A 348 3.30 12.97 2.29
C VAL A 348 4.43 13.08 1.27
N PHE A 349 4.12 13.52 0.05
CA PHE A 349 5.12 13.76 -1.00
C PHE A 349 6.18 14.79 -0.57
N LYS A 350 5.73 15.91 0.01
CA LYS A 350 6.62 17.00 0.44
C LYS A 350 7.57 16.53 1.54
N ASP A 351 7.08 15.76 2.49
CA ASP A 351 7.86 15.26 3.62
C ASP A 351 8.95 14.29 3.19
N ILE A 352 8.63 13.32 2.33
CA ILE A 352 9.65 12.41 1.79
C ILE A 352 10.64 13.18 0.89
N SER A 353 10.18 14.08 0.03
CA SER A 353 11.05 14.88 -0.85
C SER A 353 12.04 15.73 -0.05
N ARG A 354 11.56 16.41 0.99
CA ARG A 354 12.41 17.21 1.88
C ARG A 354 13.41 16.34 2.63
N SER A 355 12.99 15.16 3.06
CA SER A 355 13.88 14.20 3.74
C SER A 355 15.01 13.73 2.83
N ILE A 356 14.70 13.41 1.56
CA ILE A 356 15.71 13.04 0.55
C ILE A 356 16.75 14.16 0.40
N GLN A 357 16.32 15.41 0.30
CA GLN A 357 17.23 16.56 0.20
C GLN A 357 18.09 16.72 1.46
N LEU A 358 17.51 16.57 2.64
CA LEU A 358 18.24 16.68 3.90
C LEU A 358 19.29 15.58 4.04
N PHE A 359 18.94 14.32 3.77
CA PHE A 359 19.90 13.22 3.81
C PHE A 359 21.02 13.40 2.78
N ASP A 360 20.73 13.98 1.61
CA ASP A 360 21.75 14.31 0.61
C ASP A 360 22.75 15.37 1.12
N ILE A 361 22.25 16.46 1.71
CA ILE A 361 23.09 17.52 2.28
C ILE A 361 23.98 16.98 3.41
N MET A 362 23.45 16.06 4.22
CA MET A 362 24.19 15.42 5.32
C MET A 362 25.13 14.30 4.86
N GLY A 363 25.12 13.93 3.57
CA GLY A 363 25.90 12.79 3.05
C GLY A 363 25.41 11.42 3.53
N ASP A 364 24.19 11.31 4.08
CA ASP A 364 23.59 10.02 4.46
C ASP A 364 22.97 9.34 3.24
N ASP A 365 23.86 8.80 2.41
CA ASP A 365 23.55 8.10 1.17
C ASP A 365 22.63 6.88 1.36
N GLU A 366 22.69 6.23 2.52
CA GLU A 366 21.83 5.09 2.87
C GLU A 366 20.39 5.57 3.04
N TYR A 367 20.15 6.55 3.92
CA TYR A 367 18.78 7.01 4.21
C TYR A 367 18.18 7.85 3.10
N LYS A 368 19.00 8.54 2.30
CA LYS A 368 18.56 9.15 1.03
C LYS A 368 17.93 8.11 0.12
N THR A 369 18.62 6.98 -0.09
CA THR A 369 18.17 5.95 -1.04
C THR A 369 17.00 5.13 -0.48
N ILE A 370 16.98 4.85 0.83
CA ILE A 370 15.80 4.32 1.52
C ILE A 370 14.58 5.21 1.26
N SER A 371 14.74 6.53 1.46
CA SER A 371 13.65 7.50 1.27
C SER A 371 13.16 7.54 -0.17
N ILE A 372 14.05 7.43 -1.16
CA ILE A 372 13.68 7.28 -2.57
C ILE A 372 12.86 6.01 -2.80
N SER A 373 13.25 4.86 -2.22
CA SER A 373 12.48 3.61 -2.40
C SER A 373 11.04 3.72 -1.87
N TYR A 374 10.86 4.37 -0.72
CA TYR A 374 9.53 4.63 -0.14
C TYR A 374 8.75 5.72 -0.91
N MET A 375 9.42 6.72 -1.49
CA MET A 375 8.80 7.65 -2.44
C MET A 375 8.24 6.92 -3.66
N LEU A 376 8.98 5.97 -4.22
CA LEU A 376 8.51 5.17 -5.36
C LEU A 376 7.31 4.30 -4.96
N ALA A 377 7.36 3.66 -3.80
CA ALA A 377 6.22 2.91 -3.25
C ALA A 377 5.00 3.81 -2.99
N PHE A 378 5.20 5.07 -2.60
CA PHE A 378 4.12 6.05 -2.47
C PHE A 378 3.50 6.41 -3.82
N LEU A 379 4.32 6.86 -4.77
CA LEU A 379 3.86 7.33 -6.08
C LEU A 379 3.12 6.23 -6.84
N ILE A 380 3.63 4.99 -6.78
CA ILE A 380 2.97 3.84 -7.41
C ILE A 380 1.63 3.52 -6.75
N THR A 381 1.54 3.68 -5.42
CA THR A 381 0.28 3.45 -4.71
C THR A 381 -0.74 4.52 -5.09
N CYS A 382 -0.34 5.79 -5.15
CA CYS A 382 -1.22 6.88 -5.62
C CYS A 382 -1.72 6.63 -7.05
N SER A 383 -0.83 6.30 -7.99
CA SER A 383 -1.26 6.03 -9.37
C SER A 383 -2.19 4.82 -9.45
N TYR A 384 -1.93 3.77 -8.65
CA TYR A 384 -2.79 2.58 -8.58
C TYR A 384 -4.17 2.92 -7.99
N GLY A 385 -4.28 3.98 -7.19
CA GLY A 385 -5.53 4.53 -6.65
C GLY A 385 -6.54 4.95 -7.72
N LEU A 386 -6.11 5.18 -8.96
CA LEU A 386 -7.01 5.44 -10.10
C LEU A 386 -7.81 4.21 -10.53
N ILE A 387 -7.33 3.00 -10.19
CA ILE A 387 -7.92 1.72 -10.63
C ILE A 387 -8.28 0.78 -9.47
N LYS A 388 -8.09 1.23 -8.22
CA LYS A 388 -8.41 0.50 -6.98
C LYS A 388 -8.76 1.48 -5.84
N ASN A 389 -9.59 1.02 -4.91
CA ASN A 389 -9.85 1.71 -3.63
C ASN A 389 -8.74 1.38 -2.63
N LEU A 390 -8.19 2.41 -2.00
CA LEU A 390 -7.01 2.35 -1.13
C LEU A 390 -7.28 2.74 0.32
N LEU A 391 -8.44 3.32 0.65
CA LEU A 391 -8.70 3.89 1.98
C LEU A 391 -8.64 2.84 3.11
N ASP A 392 -8.98 1.60 2.81
CA ASP A 392 -8.89 0.44 3.70
C ASP A 392 -7.56 -0.35 3.52
N PHE A 393 -6.73 0.06 2.57
CA PHE A 393 -5.56 -0.70 2.16
C PHE A 393 -4.36 -0.37 3.07
N LYS A 394 -4.00 -1.32 3.94
CA LYS A 394 -2.97 -1.11 4.97
C LYS A 394 -1.60 -0.64 4.44
N LEU A 395 -1.16 -1.05 3.24
CA LEU A 395 0.13 -0.57 2.70
C LEU A 395 0.09 0.91 2.30
N PHE A 396 -1.06 1.40 1.84
CA PHE A 396 -1.26 2.83 1.59
C PHE A 396 -1.17 3.62 2.90
N ILE A 397 -1.87 3.15 3.94
CA ILE A 397 -1.84 3.75 5.28
C ILE A 397 -0.43 3.69 5.92
N LEU A 398 0.30 2.59 5.69
CA LEU A 398 1.67 2.43 6.14
C LEU A 398 2.59 3.49 5.52
N VAL A 399 2.49 3.76 4.22
CA VAL A 399 3.33 4.78 3.55
C VAL A 399 3.08 6.18 4.06
N ILE A 400 1.83 6.51 4.39
CA ILE A 400 1.52 7.78 5.06
C ILE A 400 2.31 7.87 6.37
N SER A 401 2.31 6.80 7.18
CA SER A 401 3.06 6.74 8.44
C SER A 401 4.57 6.83 8.22
N LEU A 402 5.09 6.16 7.18
CA LEU A 402 6.51 6.17 6.82
C LEU A 402 7.01 7.56 6.48
N SER A 403 6.21 8.35 5.75
CA SER A 403 6.61 9.72 5.38
C SER A 403 6.93 10.59 6.59
N GLN A 404 6.12 10.48 7.64
CA GLN A 404 6.33 11.24 8.86
C GLN A 404 7.56 10.77 9.63
N VAL A 405 7.76 9.45 9.73
CA VAL A 405 8.91 8.89 10.45
C VAL A 405 10.21 9.26 9.73
N ILE A 406 10.25 9.14 8.41
CA ILE A 406 11.39 9.54 7.58
C ILE A 406 11.68 11.03 7.76
N TYR A 407 10.65 11.88 7.76
CA TYR A 407 10.80 13.31 7.99
C TYR A 407 11.37 13.66 9.36
N LEU A 408 10.84 13.06 10.43
CA LEU A 408 11.34 13.27 11.79
C LEU A 408 12.79 12.81 11.95
N LEU A 409 13.15 11.68 11.34
CA LEU A 409 14.54 11.20 11.35
C LEU A 409 15.47 12.19 10.63
N SER A 410 15.07 12.71 9.47
CA SER A 410 15.88 13.69 8.72
C SER A 410 16.07 15.01 9.49
N MET A 411 15.05 15.46 10.21
CA MET A 411 15.11 16.67 11.02
C MET A 411 15.97 16.51 12.27
N ARG A 412 15.94 15.34 12.92
CA ARG A 412 16.79 15.03 14.07
C ARG A 412 18.27 14.95 13.69
N GLU A 413 18.57 14.34 12.55
CA GLU A 413 19.95 14.24 12.07
C GLU A 413 20.51 15.62 11.70
N LYS A 414 19.68 16.48 11.08
CA LYS A 414 20.02 17.89 10.84
C LYS A 414 20.32 18.62 12.15
N GLY A 415 19.54 18.40 13.20
CA GLY A 415 19.78 19.03 14.51
C GLY A 415 21.17 18.68 15.07
N LYS A 416 21.56 17.40 14.99
CA LYS A 416 22.87 16.93 15.46
C LYS A 416 24.03 17.50 14.66
N SER A 417 23.89 17.70 13.35
CA SER A 417 24.97 18.26 12.54
C SER A 417 25.29 19.71 12.92
N TYR A 418 24.30 20.50 13.35
CA TYR A 418 24.53 21.88 13.82
C TYR A 418 25.08 21.98 15.25
N GLU A 419 24.98 20.93 16.07
CA GLU A 419 25.56 20.90 17.42
C GLU A 419 27.05 20.50 17.42
N LEU A 420 27.55 19.98 16.29
CA LEU A 420 28.93 19.53 16.12
C LEU A 420 29.82 20.52 15.36
N ASP A 421 29.22 21.53 14.72
CA ASP A 421 29.87 22.70 14.10
C ASP A 421 29.86 23.88 15.09
#